data_AF-A0AAD3R2S9-F1
#
_entry.id   AF-A0AAD3R2S9-F1
#
_cell.length_a   1.000
_cell.length_b   1.000
_cell.length_c   1.000
_cell.angle_alpha   90.00
_cell.angle_beta   90.00
_cell.angle_gamma   90.00
#
_symmetry.space_group_name_H-M   'P 1'
#
loop_
_entity.id
_entity.type
_entity.pdbx_description
1 polymer ?
#
loop_
_entity_poly.entity_id
_entity_poly.type
_entity_poly.pdbx_seq_one_letter_code
_entity_poly.pdbx_strand_id
1 'polypeptide(L)'
;MEAMRTACEGARAHILRGPHKQPSLPVLYTLSSQATHEAVHLLCRMLVFDPSKRISAKDALAHPYLDEGRLRYHTCMCKCCYTTSSGRVYTSDFEPVTNLKFDDGFEKNLSSVRQVK
;
A
#
# COMPACT_ATOMS: atom_id res chain seq x y z
N MET A 1 19.80 13.86 10.42
CA MET A 1 19.73 14.45 9.07
C MET A 1 19.56 13.39 7.97
N GLU A 2 20.12 12.17 8.13
CA GLU A 2 20.08 11.08 7.13
C GLU A 2 18.69 10.78 6.52
N ALA A 3 17.63 10.78 7.33
CA ALA A 3 16.25 10.56 6.86
C ALA A 3 15.75 11.55 5.79
N MET A 4 16.44 12.68 5.56
CA MET A 4 16.13 13.67 4.52
C MET A 4 17.22 13.76 3.43
N ARG A 5 18.12 12.78 3.34
CA ARG A 5 19.27 12.79 2.42
C ARG A 5 18.88 12.98 0.95
N THR A 6 17.76 12.40 0.52
CA THR A 6 17.23 12.53 -0.86
C THR A 6 16.24 13.69 -1.04
N ALA A 7 15.85 14.39 0.04
CA ALA A 7 14.91 15.50 -0.05
C ALA A 7 15.57 16.77 -0.65
N CYS A 8 14.82 17.52 -1.46
CA CYS A 8 15.25 18.82 -1.96
C CYS A 8 15.33 19.88 -0.85
N GLU A 9 16.05 20.98 -1.09
CA GLU A 9 16.27 22.04 -0.11
C GLU A 9 14.97 22.63 0.45
N GLY A 10 14.00 22.96 -0.42
CA GLY A 10 12.70 23.50 -0.01
C GLY A 10 11.92 22.55 0.93
N ALA A 11 11.99 21.24 0.69
CA ALA A 11 11.39 20.23 1.56
C ALA A 11 12.11 20.12 2.90
N ARG A 12 13.46 20.10 2.90
CA ARG A 12 14.26 20.13 4.14
C ARG A 12 13.94 21.37 4.98
N ALA A 13 13.93 22.55 4.37
CA ALA A 13 13.61 23.81 5.01
C ALA A 13 12.15 23.87 5.50
N HIS A 14 11.21 23.21 4.83
CA HIS A 14 9.83 23.10 5.32
C HIS A 14 9.75 22.21 6.58
N ILE A 15 10.34 21.01 6.55
CA ILE A 15 10.32 20.08 7.68
C ILE A 15 11.04 20.67 8.91
N LEU A 16 12.19 21.31 8.72
CA LEU A 16 12.97 21.93 9.80
C LEU A 16 12.33 23.18 10.42
N ARG A 17 11.38 23.83 9.73
CA ARG A 17 10.63 24.98 10.27
C ARG A 17 9.49 24.59 11.22
N GLY A 18 8.99 23.34 11.12
CA GLY A 18 7.87 22.88 11.93
C GLY A 18 8.32 22.19 13.24
N PRO A 19 7.49 22.22 14.30
CA PRO A 19 7.70 21.35 15.45
C PRO A 19 7.58 19.88 15.03
N HIS A 20 8.46 19.03 15.56
CA HIS A 20 8.45 17.60 15.26
C HIS A 20 7.18 16.94 15.81
N LYS A 21 6.24 16.58 14.92
CA LYS A 21 5.00 15.88 15.29
C LYS A 21 5.34 14.43 15.69
N GLN A 22 4.85 14.00 16.85
CA GLN A 22 4.96 12.61 17.26
C GLN A 22 4.04 11.72 16.40
N PRO A 23 4.44 10.47 16.06
CA PRO A 23 3.57 9.52 15.37
C PRO A 23 2.34 9.18 16.22
N SER A 24 1.14 9.47 15.71
CA SER A 24 -0.11 9.13 16.40
C SER A 24 -0.63 7.77 15.93
N LEU A 25 -0.09 6.69 16.51
CA LEU A 25 -0.54 5.32 16.25
C LEU A 25 -2.04 5.09 16.52
N PRO A 26 -2.67 5.65 17.58
CA PRO A 26 -4.11 5.45 17.84
C PRO A 26 -5.00 5.92 16.69
N VAL A 27 -4.61 6.97 15.96
CA VAL A 27 -5.38 7.47 14.82
C VAL A 27 -5.51 6.42 13.72
N LEU A 28 -4.50 5.58 13.49
CA LEU A 28 -4.53 4.53 12.47
C LEU A 28 -5.61 3.48 12.74
N TYR A 29 -5.83 3.11 14.02
CA TYR A 29 -6.92 2.21 14.42
C TYR A 29 -8.31 2.84 14.24
N THR A 30 -8.42 4.17 14.24
CA THR A 30 -9.69 4.88 14.02
C THR A 30 -10.03 5.15 12.55
N LEU A 31 -9.16 4.82 11.60
CA LEU A 31 -9.37 5.10 10.17
C LEU A 31 -10.50 4.29 9.54
N SER A 32 -10.78 3.09 10.05
CA SER A 32 -11.78 2.17 9.50
C SER A 32 -12.15 1.10 10.53
N SER A 33 -13.39 0.60 10.48
CA SER A 33 -13.80 -0.60 11.23
C SER A 33 -13.06 -1.87 10.81
N GLN A 34 -12.36 -1.84 9.67
CA GLN A 34 -11.51 -2.93 9.16
C GLN A 34 -10.01 -2.73 9.46
N ALA A 35 -9.64 -1.76 10.31
CA ALA A 35 -8.25 -1.51 10.72
C ALA A 35 -7.75 -2.60 11.70
N THR A 36 -7.49 -3.80 11.19
CA THR A 36 -6.88 -4.91 11.96
C THR A 36 -5.48 -4.54 12.44
N HIS A 37 -4.98 -5.26 13.45
CA HIS A 37 -3.61 -5.08 13.94
C HIS A 37 -2.58 -5.19 12.79
N GLU A 38 -2.74 -6.20 11.94
CA GLU A 38 -1.89 -6.44 10.77
C GLU A 38 -1.99 -5.33 9.71
N ALA A 39 -3.17 -4.72 9.53
CA ALA A 39 -3.34 -3.55 8.67
C ALA A 39 -2.53 -2.36 9.21
N VAL A 40 -2.68 -2.07 10.51
CA VAL A 40 -1.99 -0.96 11.17
C VAL A 40 -0.49 -1.21 11.23
N HIS A 41 -0.04 -2.43 11.48
CA HIS A 41 1.38 -2.81 11.46
C HIS A 41 2.00 -2.56 10.08
N LEU A 42 1.34 -2.99 8.99
CA LEU A 42 1.80 -2.70 7.63
C LEU A 42 1.86 -1.18 7.37
N LEU A 43 0.83 -0.43 7.76
CA LEU A 43 0.83 1.04 7.62
C LEU A 43 1.98 1.69 8.39
N CYS A 44 2.30 1.23 9.60
CA CYS A 44 3.45 1.73 10.37
C CYS A 44 4.77 1.49 9.64
N ARG A 45 4.92 0.35 8.97
CA ARG A 45 6.09 -0.03 8.17
C ARG A 45 6.19 0.75 6.84
N MET A 46 5.05 1.10 6.24
CA MET A 46 4.96 1.88 5.00
C MET A 46 5.11 3.40 5.21
N LEU A 47 4.63 3.93 6.35
CA LEU A 47 4.64 5.36 6.66
C LEU A 47 5.91 5.83 7.39
N VAL A 48 6.96 4.99 7.47
CA VAL A 48 8.28 5.38 7.98
C VAL A 48 8.81 6.55 7.18
N PHE A 49 9.09 7.67 7.86
CA PHE A 49 9.54 8.91 7.24
C PHE A 49 10.86 8.72 6.48
N ASP A 50 11.85 8.11 7.13
CA ASP A 50 13.17 7.77 6.57
C ASP A 50 13.04 6.74 5.43
N PRO A 51 13.31 7.12 4.15
CA PRO A 51 13.14 6.21 3.02
C PRO A 51 14.05 4.98 3.09
N SER A 52 15.19 5.06 3.77
CA SER A 52 16.14 3.94 3.92
C SER A 52 15.67 2.87 4.90
N LYS A 53 14.69 3.19 5.76
CA LYS A 53 14.13 2.30 6.80
C LYS A 53 12.68 1.89 6.53
N ARG A 54 12.05 2.49 5.52
CA ARG A 54 10.72 2.14 5.05
C ARG A 54 10.74 0.74 4.44
N ILE A 55 9.66 -0.01 4.65
CA ILE A 55 9.50 -1.34 4.06
C ILE A 55 9.61 -1.29 2.53
N SER A 56 10.28 -2.26 1.93
CA SER A 56 10.35 -2.38 0.47
C SER A 56 9.02 -2.87 -0.10
N ALA A 57 8.77 -2.64 -1.39
CA ALA A 57 7.57 -3.16 -2.05
C ALA A 57 7.50 -4.71 -1.98
N LYS A 58 8.65 -5.39 -2.09
CA LYS A 58 8.74 -6.84 -1.97
C LYS A 58 8.33 -7.34 -0.59
N ASP A 59 8.86 -6.71 0.47
CA ASP A 59 8.57 -7.11 1.85
C ASP A 59 7.15 -6.72 2.27
N ALA A 60 6.60 -5.65 1.68
CA ALA A 60 5.20 -5.26 1.88
C ALA A 60 4.23 -6.26 1.24
N LEU A 61 4.53 -6.74 0.02
CA LEU A 61 3.71 -7.77 -0.66
C LEU A 61 3.69 -9.11 0.09
N ALA A 62 4.80 -9.46 0.75
CA ALA A 62 4.94 -10.65 1.60
C ALA A 62 4.50 -10.41 3.08
N HIS A 63 3.72 -9.36 3.34
CA HIS A 63 3.21 -9.07 4.69
C HIS A 63 1.87 -9.79 4.94
N PRO A 64 1.66 -10.43 6.12
CA PRO A 64 0.47 -11.23 6.41
C PRO A 64 -0.89 -10.58 6.09
N TYR A 65 -0.99 -9.25 6.27
CA TYR A 65 -2.17 -8.47 5.88
C TYR A 65 -2.56 -8.60 4.40
N LEU A 66 -1.57 -8.55 3.50
CA LEU A 66 -1.82 -8.71 2.07
C LEU A 66 -1.99 -10.18 1.69
N ASP A 67 -1.40 -11.11 2.43
CA ASP A 67 -1.58 -12.55 2.21
C ASP A 67 -3.03 -12.95 2.52
N GLU A 68 -3.58 -12.49 3.66
CA GLU A 68 -5.00 -12.61 3.99
C GLU A 68 -5.87 -11.85 2.95
N GLY A 69 -5.43 -10.67 2.51
CA GLY A 69 -6.08 -9.89 1.47
C GLY A 69 -6.28 -10.65 0.16
N ARG A 70 -5.27 -11.44 -0.27
CA ARG A 70 -5.34 -12.28 -1.48
C ARG A 70 -6.34 -13.43 -1.30
N LEU A 71 -6.35 -14.10 -0.13
CA LEU A 71 -7.36 -15.12 0.18
C LEU A 71 -8.79 -14.55 0.18
N ARG A 72 -9.00 -13.36 0.77
CA ARG A 72 -10.31 -12.67 0.77
C ARG A 72 -10.74 -12.30 -0.65
N TYR A 73 -9.83 -11.79 -1.49
CA TYR A 73 -10.11 -11.48 -2.89
C TYR A 73 -10.66 -12.71 -3.65
N HIS A 74 -10.00 -13.87 -3.52
CA HIS A 74 -10.44 -15.11 -4.16
C HIS A 74 -11.72 -15.70 -3.55
N THR A 75 -12.04 -15.35 -2.31
CA THR A 75 -13.25 -15.82 -1.60
C THR A 75 -14.53 -15.11 -2.06
N CYS A 76 -14.49 -13.86 -2.52
CA CYS A 76 -15.72 -13.15 -2.94
C CYS A 76 -15.59 -12.10 -4.06
N MET A 77 -14.40 -11.61 -4.42
CA MET A 77 -14.23 -10.44 -5.31
C MET A 77 -13.65 -10.79 -6.70
N CYS A 78 -12.94 -11.91 -6.80
CA CYS A 78 -12.27 -12.33 -8.04
C CYS A 78 -13.24 -12.77 -9.15
N LYS A 79 -12.76 -12.75 -10.40
CA LYS A 79 -13.44 -13.36 -11.56
C LYS A 79 -12.95 -14.76 -11.93
N CYS A 80 -11.86 -15.24 -11.31
CA CYS A 80 -11.23 -16.54 -11.62
C CYS A 80 -11.76 -17.72 -10.79
N CYS A 81 -12.39 -17.46 -9.64
CA CYS A 81 -13.10 -18.46 -8.84
C CYS A 81 -14.61 -18.33 -9.05
N TYR A 82 -15.35 -19.43 -9.00
CA TYR A 82 -16.80 -19.47 -9.20
C TYR A 82 -17.51 -20.35 -8.17
N THR A 83 -18.80 -20.13 -7.96
CA THR A 83 -19.61 -20.91 -7.02
C THR A 83 -20.49 -21.90 -7.78
N THR A 84 -20.51 -23.15 -7.33
CA THR A 84 -21.41 -24.22 -7.77
C THR A 84 -22.35 -24.63 -6.63
N SER A 85 -23.31 -25.52 -6.91
CA SER A 85 -24.19 -26.09 -5.88
C SER A 85 -23.46 -26.90 -4.80
N SER A 86 -22.25 -27.37 -5.07
CA SER A 86 -21.41 -28.11 -4.12
C SER A 86 -20.37 -27.26 -3.37
N GLY A 87 -20.22 -25.98 -3.70
CA GLY A 87 -19.30 -25.06 -3.02
C GLY A 87 -18.59 -24.09 -3.98
N ARG A 88 -17.57 -23.38 -3.47
CA ARG A 88 -16.75 -22.49 -4.29
C ARG A 88 -15.57 -23.25 -4.89
N VAL A 89 -15.44 -23.19 -6.21
CA VAL A 89 -14.29 -23.72 -6.95
C VAL A 89 -13.27 -22.60 -7.08
N TYR A 90 -12.08 -22.82 -6.53
CA TYR A 90 -10.98 -21.88 -6.55
C TYR A 90 -10.08 -22.09 -7.77
N THR A 91 -9.43 -21.01 -8.21
CA THR A 91 -8.33 -21.05 -9.18
C THR A 91 -7.15 -21.88 -8.64
N SER A 92 -6.41 -22.56 -9.51
CA SER A 92 -5.15 -23.22 -9.13
C SER A 92 -4.00 -22.24 -8.94
N ASP A 93 -4.08 -21.06 -9.57
CA ASP A 93 -3.11 -19.97 -9.43
C ASP A 93 -3.79 -18.75 -8.82
N PHE A 94 -3.35 -18.39 -7.61
CA PHE A 94 -3.87 -17.27 -6.82
C PHE A 94 -3.15 -15.94 -7.13
N GLU A 95 -1.98 -15.98 -7.78
CA GLU A 95 -1.14 -14.81 -8.09
C GLU A 95 -0.60 -14.88 -9.53
N PRO A 96 -1.48 -14.90 -10.55
CA PRO A 96 -1.08 -15.04 -11.94
C PRO A 96 -0.22 -13.86 -12.40
N VAL A 97 0.93 -14.18 -12.98
CA VAL A 97 1.87 -13.18 -13.52
C VAL A 97 1.30 -12.56 -14.80
N THR A 98 1.16 -11.23 -14.83
CA THR A 98 0.83 -10.53 -16.07
C THR A 98 2.02 -10.51 -17.02
N ASN A 99 1.84 -11.06 -18.22
CA ASN A 99 2.80 -10.94 -19.33
C ASN A 99 2.74 -9.56 -20.00
N LEU A 100 1.67 -8.79 -19.77
CA LEU A 100 1.56 -7.41 -20.21
C LEU A 100 2.34 -6.51 -19.24
N LYS A 101 3.22 -5.67 -19.79
CA LYS A 101 3.83 -4.57 -19.03
C LYS A 101 2.73 -3.61 -18.57
N PHE A 102 2.87 -3.07 -17.37
CA PHE A 102 2.05 -1.96 -16.91
C PHE A 102 2.27 -0.75 -17.84
N ASP A 103 1.18 -0.22 -18.37
CA ASP A 103 1.19 1.00 -19.19
C ASP A 103 0.99 2.21 -18.28
N ASP A 104 2.07 2.93 -18.02
CA ASP A 104 2.11 4.18 -17.25
C ASP A 104 1.94 5.42 -18.16
N GLY A 105 1.51 5.23 -19.41
CA GLY A 105 1.29 6.29 -20.38
C GLY A 105 0.22 7.30 -19.97
N PHE A 106 -0.78 6.89 -19.19
CA PHE A 106 -1.77 7.81 -18.63
C PHE A 106 -1.12 8.72 -17.57
N GLU A 107 -0.45 8.12 -16.57
CA GLU A 107 0.19 8.80 -15.46
C GLU A 107 1.31 9.75 -15.92
N LYS A 108 2.06 9.38 -16.96
CA LYS A 108 3.09 10.24 -17.59
C LYS A 108 2.55 11.57 -18.11
N ASN A 109 1.27 11.64 -18.47
CA ASN A 109 0.62 12.87 -18.94
C ASN A 109 0.01 13.72 -17.81
N LEU A 110 0.04 13.24 -16.56
CA LEU A 110 -0.46 13.95 -15.38
C LEU A 110 0.57 14.95 -14.84
N SER A 111 0.72 16.07 -15.54
CA SER A 111 1.56 17.20 -15.12
C SER A 111 0.93 18.09 -14.03
N SER A 112 -0.38 17.97 -13.79
CA SER A 112 -1.13 18.82 -12.86
C SER A 112 -2.31 18.09 -12.22
N VAL A 113 -2.53 18.34 -10.92
CA VAL A 113 -3.67 17.83 -10.14
C VAL A 113 -5.03 18.19 -10.76
N ARG A 114 -5.09 19.24 -11.59
CA ARG A 114 -6.32 19.61 -12.33
C ARG A 114 -6.72 18.62 -13.43
N GLN A 115 -5.80 17.78 -13.90
CA GLN A 115 -6.06 16.79 -14.97
C GLN A 115 -6.70 15.49 -14.45
N VAL A 116 -6.81 15.32 -13.12
CA VAL A 116 -7.28 14.09 -12.44
C VAL A 116 -8.66 14.29 -11.79
N LYS A 117 -9.37 15.38 -12.13
CA LYS A 117 -10.67 15.75 -11.57
C LYS A 117 -11.80 15.62 -12.58
#